data_AF-A0AAD7TM65-F1
#
_entry.id   AF-A0AAD7TM65-F1
#
_cell.length_a   1.000
_cell.length_b   1.000
_cell.length_c   1.000
_cell.angle_alpha   90.00
_cell.angle_beta   90.00
_cell.angle_gamma   90.00
#
_symmetry.space_group_name_H-M   'P 1'
#
loop_
_entity.id
_entity.type
_entity.pdbx_description
1 polymer ?
#
loop_
_entity_poly.entity_id
_entity_poly.type
_entity_poly.pdbx_seq_one_letter_code
_entity_poly.pdbx_strand_id
1 'polypeptide(L)'
;MAPSRGPISTPRKLHKTLANHKGPVHVARYAKGTAKYVLSGGQDRTVRLWNPDLGTEIKSYSAHGYEVLSITVAHDNSRFASSGGDRQVFLWDVMTGQTIRRIPGHMGKIFVVELNEDATVLASGSFDSTVRLWDLRSQNRQPIQVLEESRDAVQTIHVGRSYIMTGSVDGHVRTYDLRMGELRTDFIGHPVTAVVPAQDNQSYLATTIDAHVRLMDMSTGKMLNDFKGHASSSYRIRACFGHGEATVICGDEDGKVWAWDLVDSSHSLPPPSTSRPSYHLASMSNFTLTSTIKLSSGYELPVLGLGVYQNDDCKPACIAALKHGYKHIDSARMYRNEAQVGEAVRESGVPREEVFVTSKINNHEHGYEAALAAVDDSLKKFGFDYIDLMLIHSPLSDKERRLQTWKALIEAKKQGKVRTIGVSNYGPKHMEEIREAGLETPSVNQVELHPFCQQKEIVDYCNKHGIVVEAYTPLIRGGWNDTIVNLAKKYNKDPAQFLVRWSLQRGFVPLPKSANPARVVSNANVFDFEISAEDVAVVDALDRGKEGAVTWNPVDAP
;
A
#
# COMPACT_ATOMS: atom_id res chain seq x y z
N MET A 1 -24.44 -21.16 -9.09
CA MET A 1 -23.44 -20.35 -9.81
C MET A 1 -22.94 -19.30 -8.84
N ALA A 2 -21.68 -19.40 -8.40
CA ALA A 2 -21.07 -18.36 -7.58
C ALA A 2 -20.87 -17.11 -8.45
N PRO A 3 -21.17 -15.89 -7.97
CA PRO A 3 -20.91 -14.69 -8.74
C PRO A 3 -19.41 -14.58 -8.98
N SER A 4 -19.00 -14.40 -10.24
CA SER A 4 -17.62 -14.14 -10.62
C SER A 4 -17.15 -12.91 -9.87
N ARG A 5 -16.33 -13.13 -8.83
CA ARG A 5 -15.59 -12.06 -8.17
C ARG A 5 -14.70 -11.48 -9.26
N GLY A 6 -14.92 -10.23 -9.65
CA GLY A 6 -14.06 -9.52 -10.60
C GLY A 6 -12.59 -9.53 -10.14
N PRO A 7 -11.65 -9.13 -11.00
CA PRO A 7 -10.22 -9.21 -10.70
C PRO A 7 -9.93 -8.56 -9.35
N ILE A 8 -9.36 -9.35 -8.43
CA ILE A 8 -8.92 -8.86 -7.13
C ILE A 8 -7.86 -7.79 -7.40
N SER A 9 -8.04 -6.61 -6.79
CA SER A 9 -7.09 -5.50 -6.93
C SER A 9 -5.66 -5.98 -6.62
N THR A 10 -4.73 -5.75 -7.54
CA THR A 10 -3.33 -6.13 -7.40
C THR A 10 -2.78 -5.49 -6.11
N PRO A 11 -2.11 -6.25 -5.23
CA PRO A 11 -1.59 -5.70 -3.98
C PRO A 11 -0.53 -4.63 -4.26
N ARG A 12 -0.81 -3.38 -3.84
CA ARG A 12 0.10 -2.23 -4.02
C ARG A 12 0.83 -1.81 -2.74
N LYS A 13 0.52 -2.45 -1.61
CA LYS A 13 1.13 -2.14 -0.30
C LYS A 13 2.19 -3.18 0.04
N LEU A 14 3.39 -2.69 0.37
CA LEU A 14 4.43 -3.52 0.99
C LEU A 14 3.88 -4.09 2.31
N HIS A 15 3.80 -5.41 2.40
CA HIS A 15 3.30 -6.08 3.61
C HIS A 15 4.40 -6.20 4.68
N LYS A 16 5.54 -6.78 4.31
CA LYS A 16 6.72 -6.98 5.17
C LYS A 16 7.99 -6.94 4.33
N THR A 17 9.08 -6.50 4.95
CA THR A 17 10.44 -6.56 4.38
C THR A 17 11.20 -7.71 5.02
N LEU A 18 11.74 -8.62 4.22
CA LEU A 18 12.55 -9.76 4.66
C LEU A 18 14.04 -9.37 4.56
N ALA A 19 14.62 -8.88 5.65
CA ALA A 19 15.86 -8.11 5.62
C ALA A 19 17.08 -8.84 6.24
N ASN A 20 17.46 -10.01 5.72
CA ASN A 20 18.66 -10.72 6.21
C ASN A 20 19.64 -11.18 5.10
N HIS A 21 19.27 -11.09 3.82
CA HIS A 21 20.19 -11.42 2.72
C HIS A 21 21.29 -10.37 2.57
N LYS A 22 22.52 -10.84 2.28
CA LYS A 22 23.66 -9.96 2.01
C LYS A 22 23.91 -9.84 0.50
N GLY A 23 23.26 -8.87 -0.13
CA GLY A 23 23.35 -8.62 -1.57
C GLY A 23 22.09 -9.02 -2.35
N PRO A 24 22.16 -9.08 -3.69
CA PRO A 24 21.00 -9.35 -4.55
C PRO A 24 20.30 -10.68 -4.21
N VAL A 25 18.97 -10.64 -4.17
CA VAL A 25 18.12 -11.83 -4.07
C VAL A 25 17.70 -12.22 -5.48
N HIS A 26 18.09 -13.40 -5.94
CA HIS A 26 17.86 -13.85 -7.31
C HIS A 26 16.54 -14.60 -7.46
N VAL A 27 16.05 -15.23 -6.38
CA VAL A 27 14.84 -16.04 -6.43
C VAL A 27 14.08 -16.00 -5.10
N ALA A 28 12.76 -15.93 -5.20
CA ALA A 28 11.83 -16.15 -4.09
C ALA A 28 10.68 -17.05 -4.55
N ARG A 29 10.27 -18.00 -3.71
CA ARG A 29 9.18 -18.94 -4.01
C ARG A 29 8.33 -19.19 -2.76
N TYR A 30 7.02 -19.04 -2.90
CA TYR A 30 6.07 -19.45 -1.88
C TYR A 30 5.97 -20.98 -1.83
N ALA A 31 5.66 -21.50 -0.64
CA ALA A 31 5.22 -22.86 -0.45
C ALA A 31 3.99 -23.18 -1.31
N LYS A 32 3.79 -24.46 -1.63
CA LYS A 32 2.65 -24.94 -2.41
C LYS A 32 1.46 -25.22 -1.48
N GLY A 33 0.24 -25.04 -1.97
CA GLY A 33 -0.98 -25.36 -1.21
C GLY A 33 -1.25 -24.39 -0.05
N THR A 34 -1.61 -24.94 1.12
CA THR A 34 -2.03 -24.17 2.31
C THR A 34 -0.89 -23.74 3.23
N ALA A 35 0.31 -24.29 3.02
CA ALA A 35 1.49 -23.94 3.81
C ALA A 35 1.87 -22.47 3.59
N LYS A 36 2.21 -21.76 4.68
CA LYS A 36 2.55 -20.33 4.65
C LYS A 36 4.03 -20.11 4.99
N TYR A 37 4.91 -20.44 4.06
CA TYR A 37 6.31 -20.03 4.13
C TYR A 37 6.83 -19.55 2.78
N VAL A 38 7.91 -18.77 2.81
CA VAL A 38 8.64 -18.33 1.62
C VAL A 38 10.07 -18.82 1.70
N LEU A 39 10.60 -19.34 0.59
CA LEU A 39 12.01 -19.61 0.41
C LEU A 39 12.62 -18.54 -0.49
N SER A 40 13.75 -17.97 -0.10
CA SER A 40 14.52 -17.04 -0.93
C SER A 40 15.96 -17.49 -1.07
N GLY A 41 16.58 -17.19 -2.21
CA GLY A 41 17.98 -17.48 -2.50
C GLY A 41 18.64 -16.30 -3.21
N GLY A 42 19.91 -16.07 -2.91
CA GLY A 42 20.60 -14.89 -3.43
C GLY A 42 22.11 -15.04 -3.57
N GLN A 43 22.74 -13.88 -3.78
CA GLN A 43 24.19 -13.72 -3.97
C GLN A 43 25.00 -14.09 -2.71
N ASP A 44 24.38 -14.05 -1.53
CA ASP A 44 25.02 -14.45 -0.27
C ASP A 44 25.24 -15.96 -0.14
N ARG A 45 24.85 -16.75 -1.17
CA ARG A 45 25.01 -18.21 -1.25
C ARG A 45 24.15 -18.96 -0.25
N THR A 46 23.16 -18.29 0.33
CA THR A 46 22.23 -18.90 1.29
C THR A 46 20.85 -19.06 0.66
N VAL A 47 20.16 -20.12 1.08
CA VAL A 47 18.71 -20.20 0.97
C VAL A 47 18.14 -19.88 2.35
N ARG A 48 17.08 -19.08 2.42
CA ARG A 48 16.44 -18.70 3.68
C ARG A 48 14.96 -19.04 3.65
N LEU A 49 14.46 -19.55 4.77
CA LEU A 49 13.06 -19.86 5.03
C LEU A 49 12.45 -18.77 5.91
N TRP A 50 11.29 -18.26 5.49
CA TRP A 50 10.65 -17.11 6.12
C TRP A 50 9.21 -17.40 6.50
N ASN A 51 8.78 -16.79 7.60
CA ASN A 51 7.36 -16.60 7.89
C ASN A 51 6.89 -15.30 7.19
N PRO A 52 6.04 -15.38 6.15
CA PRO A 52 5.61 -14.20 5.39
C PRO A 52 4.72 -13.24 6.18
N ASP A 53 3.97 -13.72 7.18
CA ASP A 53 3.03 -12.91 7.97
C ASP A 53 3.80 -12.07 9.03
N LEU A 54 4.77 -12.71 9.70
CA LEU A 54 5.58 -12.06 10.74
C LEU A 54 6.79 -11.30 10.17
N GLY A 55 7.27 -11.69 8.99
CA GLY A 55 8.50 -11.17 8.39
C GLY A 55 9.78 -11.70 9.04
N THR A 56 9.68 -12.79 9.81
CA THR A 56 10.82 -13.37 10.55
C THR A 56 11.48 -14.50 9.77
N GLU A 57 12.81 -14.59 9.87
CA GLU A 57 13.58 -15.72 9.38
C GLU A 57 13.36 -16.92 10.31
N ILE A 58 12.94 -18.06 9.75
CA ILE A 58 12.77 -19.32 10.47
C ILE A 58 14.08 -20.10 10.45
N LYS A 59 14.72 -20.19 9.27
CA LYS A 59 15.90 -21.03 9.05
C LYS A 59 16.74 -20.52 7.88
N SER A 60 18.05 -20.74 7.95
CA SER A 60 19.00 -20.54 6.85
C SER A 60 19.67 -21.86 6.46
N TYR A 61 19.83 -22.09 5.16
CA TYR A 61 20.49 -23.22 4.55
C TYR A 61 21.74 -22.73 3.81
N SER A 62 22.92 -23.14 4.27
CA SER A 62 24.21 -22.60 3.83
C SER A 62 25.15 -23.70 3.32
N ALA A 63 24.78 -24.41 2.24
CA ALA A 63 25.65 -25.40 1.60
C ALA A 63 26.10 -25.05 0.18
N HIS A 64 25.58 -23.97 -0.41
CA HIS A 64 26.04 -23.50 -1.72
C HIS A 64 27.39 -22.79 -1.60
N GLY A 65 28.29 -23.06 -2.55
CA GLY A 65 29.57 -22.38 -2.67
C GLY A 65 29.50 -21.11 -3.52
N TYR A 66 28.47 -21.00 -4.37
CA TYR A 66 28.21 -19.88 -5.28
C TYR A 66 26.78 -19.34 -5.15
N GLU A 67 26.43 -18.32 -5.93
CA GLU A 67 25.10 -17.70 -5.91
C GLU A 67 23.98 -18.70 -6.21
N VAL A 68 22.86 -18.56 -5.50
CA VAL A 68 21.66 -19.36 -5.72
C VAL A 68 20.78 -18.65 -6.75
N LEU A 69 20.50 -19.30 -7.89
CA LEU A 69 19.76 -18.70 -9.01
C LEU A 69 18.32 -19.20 -9.14
N SER A 70 18.02 -20.40 -8.65
CA SER A 70 16.67 -20.96 -8.72
C SER A 70 16.36 -21.89 -7.56
N ILE A 71 15.09 -21.85 -7.11
CA ILE A 71 14.52 -22.69 -6.07
C ILE A 71 13.20 -23.28 -6.59
N THR A 72 12.93 -24.54 -6.27
CA THR A 72 11.63 -25.21 -6.49
C THR A 72 11.22 -25.99 -5.25
N VAL A 73 9.92 -26.00 -4.95
CA VAL A 73 9.35 -26.63 -3.76
C VAL A 73 8.46 -27.79 -4.20
N ALA A 74 8.58 -28.94 -3.54
CA ALA A 74 7.70 -30.08 -3.76
C ALA A 74 6.26 -29.74 -3.30
N HIS A 75 5.25 -30.36 -3.90
CA HIS A 75 3.84 -30.09 -3.54
C HIS A 75 3.49 -30.49 -2.10
N ASP A 76 4.20 -31.49 -1.55
CA ASP A 76 4.09 -31.90 -0.15
C ASP A 76 4.81 -30.95 0.84
N ASN A 77 5.54 -29.95 0.34
CA ASN A 77 6.36 -29.02 1.10
C ASN A 77 7.42 -29.67 2.01
N SER A 78 7.72 -30.96 1.83
CA SER A 78 8.72 -31.69 2.64
C SER A 78 10.14 -31.44 2.15
N ARG A 79 10.27 -31.25 0.83
CA ARG A 79 11.54 -31.13 0.12
C ARG A 79 11.53 -29.92 -0.79
N PHE A 80 12.72 -29.36 -1.02
CA PHE A 80 12.94 -28.34 -2.04
C PHE A 80 14.24 -28.62 -2.76
N ALA A 81 14.35 -28.16 -4.01
CA ALA A 81 15.59 -28.19 -4.75
C ALA A 81 16.07 -26.78 -5.07
N SER A 82 17.37 -26.58 -5.06
CA SER A 82 18.02 -25.33 -5.40
C SER A 82 19.19 -25.54 -6.34
N SER A 83 19.50 -24.52 -7.11
CA SER A 83 20.55 -24.56 -8.12
C SER A 83 21.13 -23.16 -8.35
N GLY A 84 22.34 -23.11 -8.91
CA GLY A 84 23.06 -21.85 -9.10
C GLY A 84 24.44 -22.04 -9.73
N GLY A 85 25.41 -21.27 -9.23
CA GLY A 85 26.79 -21.26 -9.76
C GLY A 85 27.59 -22.55 -9.49
N ASP A 86 27.13 -23.40 -8.58
CA ASP A 86 27.83 -24.65 -8.19
C ASP A 86 27.87 -25.73 -9.28
N ARG A 87 27.13 -25.55 -10.37
CA ARG A 87 26.99 -26.53 -11.48
C ARG A 87 26.39 -27.89 -11.04
N GLN A 88 25.76 -27.90 -9.87
CA GLN A 88 25.08 -29.05 -9.30
C GLN A 88 23.71 -28.64 -8.79
N VAL A 89 22.77 -29.57 -8.81
CA VAL A 89 21.46 -29.39 -8.16
C VAL A 89 21.55 -29.93 -6.74
N PHE A 90 21.03 -29.16 -5.79
CA PHE A 90 20.95 -29.54 -4.38
C PHE A 90 19.51 -29.88 -4.07
N LEU A 91 19.27 -31.07 -3.51
CA LEU A 91 17.99 -31.49 -2.97
C LEU A 91 18.06 -31.43 -1.45
N TRP A 92 17.07 -30.80 -0.83
CA TRP A 92 17.04 -30.48 0.59
C TRP A 92 15.80 -31.03 1.25
N ASP A 93 15.96 -31.34 2.53
CA ASP A 93 14.85 -31.55 3.45
C ASP A 93 14.52 -30.22 4.14
N VAL A 94 13.27 -29.76 4.05
CA VAL A 94 12.86 -28.44 4.56
C VAL A 94 13.01 -28.38 6.08
N MET A 95 12.62 -29.46 6.77
CA MET A 95 12.51 -29.51 8.24
C MET A 95 13.86 -29.59 8.92
N THR A 96 14.74 -30.48 8.48
CA THR A 96 16.09 -30.68 9.02
C THR A 96 17.07 -29.63 8.51
N GLY A 97 16.90 -29.19 7.26
CA GLY A 97 17.83 -28.32 6.56
C GLY A 97 19.13 -28.98 6.12
N GLN A 98 19.14 -30.31 6.08
CA GLN A 98 20.23 -31.06 5.50
C GLN A 98 20.04 -31.24 3.99
N THR A 99 21.16 -31.30 3.27
CA THR A 99 21.16 -31.69 1.86
C THR A 99 20.96 -33.19 1.77
N ILE A 100 19.82 -33.62 1.22
CA ILE A 100 19.51 -35.03 0.95
C ILE A 100 20.44 -35.56 -0.14
N ARG A 101 20.61 -34.78 -1.21
CA ARG A 101 21.37 -35.20 -2.40
C ARG A 101 22.01 -34.01 -3.09
N ARG A 102 23.22 -34.22 -3.61
CA ARG A 102 23.89 -33.32 -4.56
C ARG A 102 23.98 -34.05 -5.89
N ILE A 103 23.45 -33.44 -6.95
CA ILE A 103 23.31 -34.05 -8.27
C ILE A 103 24.25 -33.29 -9.22
N PRO A 104 25.44 -33.83 -9.49
CA PRO A 104 26.37 -33.24 -10.45
C PRO A 104 26.02 -33.65 -11.89
N GLY A 105 26.39 -32.80 -12.85
CA GLY A 105 26.46 -33.23 -14.26
C GLY A 105 26.49 -32.09 -15.26
N HIS A 106 25.93 -30.92 -14.93
CA HIS A 106 26.02 -29.76 -15.81
C HIS A 106 27.45 -29.23 -15.89
N MET A 107 27.80 -28.70 -17.07
CA MET A 107 29.13 -28.16 -17.35
C MET A 107 29.21 -26.65 -17.06
N GLY A 108 28.06 -25.99 -16.89
CA GLY A 108 27.95 -24.56 -16.62
C GLY A 108 27.05 -24.23 -15.42
N LYS A 109 26.80 -22.93 -15.21
CA LYS A 109 25.85 -22.45 -14.20
C LYS A 109 24.46 -23.01 -14.49
N ILE A 110 23.71 -23.34 -13.44
CA ILE A 110 22.33 -23.81 -13.58
C ILE A 110 21.42 -22.63 -13.27
N PHE A 111 20.66 -22.17 -14.27
CA PHE A 111 19.78 -21.00 -14.14
C PHE A 111 18.39 -21.34 -13.62
N VAL A 112 17.96 -22.59 -13.79
CA VAL A 112 16.60 -23.01 -13.43
C VAL A 112 16.54 -24.47 -13.02
N VAL A 113 15.68 -24.73 -12.05
CA VAL A 113 15.33 -26.06 -11.58
C VAL A 113 13.83 -26.13 -11.30
N GLU A 114 13.19 -27.22 -11.68
CA GLU A 114 11.79 -27.48 -11.38
C GLU A 114 11.52 -28.96 -11.11
N LEU A 115 10.57 -29.22 -10.21
CA LEU A 115 10.09 -30.55 -9.85
C LEU A 115 8.77 -30.82 -10.57
N ASN A 116 8.55 -32.08 -10.97
CA ASN A 116 7.21 -32.53 -11.33
C ASN A 116 6.28 -32.56 -10.11
N GLU A 117 4.98 -32.74 -10.34
CA GLU A 117 3.92 -32.71 -9.31
C GLU A 117 4.20 -33.69 -8.15
N ASP A 118 4.65 -34.90 -8.46
CA ASP A 118 4.96 -35.96 -7.48
C ASP A 118 6.36 -35.84 -6.85
N ALA A 119 7.16 -34.84 -7.23
CA ALA A 119 8.56 -34.67 -6.82
C ALA A 119 9.43 -35.93 -7.00
N THR A 120 9.17 -36.70 -8.07
CA THR A 120 9.92 -37.90 -8.47
C THR A 120 10.94 -37.60 -9.57
N VAL A 121 10.67 -36.59 -10.39
CA VAL A 121 11.54 -36.15 -11.49
C VAL A 121 11.85 -34.68 -11.30
N LEU A 122 13.12 -34.34 -11.50
CA LEU A 122 13.61 -32.97 -11.48
C LEU A 122 14.17 -32.60 -12.85
N ALA A 123 13.79 -31.43 -13.36
CA ALA A 123 14.37 -30.86 -14.58
C ALA A 123 15.31 -29.70 -14.21
N SER A 124 16.48 -29.64 -14.84
CA SER A 124 17.42 -28.54 -14.67
C SER A 124 17.88 -27.98 -16.01
N GLY A 125 17.99 -26.66 -16.10
CA GLY A 125 18.41 -25.92 -17.30
C GLY A 125 19.64 -25.08 -17.01
N SER A 126 20.61 -25.11 -17.93
CA SER A 126 21.95 -24.58 -17.69
C SER A 126 22.45 -23.68 -18.81
N PHE A 127 23.52 -22.93 -18.49
CA PHE A 127 24.39 -22.23 -19.42
C PHE A 127 25.04 -23.16 -20.46
N ASP A 128 25.15 -24.47 -20.18
CA ASP A 128 25.67 -25.44 -21.15
C ASP A 128 24.70 -25.77 -22.30
N SER A 129 23.59 -25.03 -22.42
CA SER A 129 22.54 -25.19 -23.43
C SER A 129 21.78 -26.52 -23.34
N THR A 130 21.95 -27.28 -22.25
CA THR A 130 21.22 -28.55 -22.04
C THR A 130 20.13 -28.42 -20.98
N VAL A 131 19.07 -29.20 -21.19
CA VAL A 131 18.08 -29.51 -20.15
C VAL A 131 18.25 -30.95 -19.74
N ARG A 132 18.36 -31.22 -18.44
CA ARG A 132 18.57 -32.56 -17.91
C ARG A 132 17.44 -32.97 -16.99
N LEU A 133 16.97 -34.20 -17.17
CA LEU A 133 15.95 -34.82 -16.33
C LEU A 133 16.62 -35.81 -15.38
N TRP A 134 16.28 -35.72 -14.10
CA TRP A 134 16.89 -36.50 -13.03
C TRP A 134 15.83 -37.31 -12.31
N ASP A 135 16.09 -38.61 -12.12
CA ASP A 135 15.27 -39.45 -11.27
C ASP A 135 15.67 -39.25 -9.81
N LEU A 136 14.72 -38.81 -8.99
CA LEU A 136 14.92 -38.61 -7.55
C LEU A 136 14.67 -39.89 -6.75
N ARG A 137 14.05 -40.92 -7.33
CA ARG A 137 13.87 -42.24 -6.70
C ARG A 137 15.12 -43.10 -6.84
N SER A 138 15.84 -42.93 -7.96
CA SER A 138 17.11 -43.61 -8.22
C SER A 138 18.29 -42.86 -7.62
N GLN A 139 19.27 -43.61 -7.10
CA GLN A 139 20.57 -43.04 -6.69
C GLN A 139 21.52 -42.84 -7.89
N ASN A 140 21.11 -43.22 -9.11
CA ASN A 140 21.91 -43.03 -10.31
C ASN A 140 22.23 -41.54 -10.53
N ARG A 141 23.52 -41.23 -10.67
CA ARG A 141 24.02 -39.87 -10.87
C ARG A 141 23.93 -39.39 -12.31
N GLN A 142 23.56 -40.26 -13.25
CA GLN A 142 23.34 -39.87 -14.64
C GLN A 142 21.91 -39.34 -14.82
N PRO A 143 21.72 -38.34 -15.71
CA PRO A 143 20.38 -37.90 -16.08
C PRO A 143 19.64 -39.03 -16.81
N ILE A 144 18.33 -39.11 -16.62
CA ILE A 144 17.43 -40.00 -17.37
C ILE A 144 17.50 -39.64 -18.86
N GLN A 145 17.47 -38.34 -19.13
CA GLN A 145 17.44 -37.78 -20.46
C GLN A 145 18.15 -36.42 -20.47
N VAL A 146 18.85 -36.15 -21.56
CA VAL A 146 19.47 -34.86 -21.87
C VAL A 146 18.80 -34.33 -23.14
N LEU A 147 18.25 -33.12 -23.07
CA LEU A 147 17.67 -32.41 -24.19
C LEU A 147 18.70 -31.36 -24.64
N GLU A 148 19.21 -31.51 -25.85
CA GLU A 148 20.36 -30.74 -26.39
C GLU A 148 19.95 -29.79 -27.53
N GLU A 149 18.65 -29.56 -27.69
CA GLU A 149 18.09 -28.80 -28.81
C GLU A 149 18.26 -27.28 -28.67
N SER A 150 18.63 -26.79 -27.48
CA SER A 150 18.88 -25.36 -27.24
C SER A 150 20.26 -24.98 -27.74
N ARG A 151 20.36 -23.82 -28.41
CA ARG A 151 21.63 -23.34 -28.97
C ARG A 151 22.38 -22.40 -28.02
N ASP A 152 21.70 -21.95 -26.98
CA ASP A 152 22.23 -21.06 -25.96
C ASP A 152 21.60 -21.39 -24.59
N ALA A 153 22.05 -20.71 -23.54
CA ALA A 153 21.67 -20.88 -22.15
C ALA A 153 20.16 -21.00 -21.96
N VAL A 154 19.75 -22.06 -21.25
CA VAL A 154 18.35 -22.27 -20.88
C VAL A 154 18.04 -21.46 -19.63
N GLN A 155 17.20 -20.44 -19.77
CA GLN A 155 16.86 -19.55 -18.67
C GLN A 155 15.72 -20.10 -17.83
N THR A 156 14.72 -20.73 -18.44
CA THR A 156 13.47 -21.10 -17.77
C THR A 156 13.00 -22.48 -18.22
N ILE A 157 12.35 -23.19 -17.29
CA ILE A 157 11.74 -24.49 -17.51
C ILE A 157 10.38 -24.48 -16.82
N HIS A 158 9.38 -25.06 -17.48
CA HIS A 158 8.12 -25.49 -16.90
C HIS A 158 7.96 -27.01 -17.05
N VAL A 159 7.77 -27.74 -15.94
CA VAL A 159 7.46 -29.18 -15.98
C VAL A 159 5.96 -29.40 -15.75
N GLY A 160 5.23 -29.64 -16.84
CA GLY A 160 3.82 -30.00 -16.80
C GLY A 160 3.61 -31.51 -16.64
N ARG A 161 2.35 -31.94 -16.58
CA ARG A 161 2.00 -33.39 -16.47
C ARG A 161 2.40 -34.21 -17.69
N SER A 162 2.35 -33.59 -18.86
CA SER A 162 2.57 -34.29 -20.13
C SER A 162 3.54 -33.58 -21.07
N TYR A 163 4.14 -32.48 -20.64
CA TYR A 163 5.06 -31.72 -21.46
C TYR A 163 6.10 -31.03 -20.60
N ILE A 164 7.21 -30.68 -21.22
CA ILE A 164 8.23 -29.80 -20.64
C ILE A 164 8.36 -28.60 -21.56
N MET A 165 8.28 -27.40 -21.01
CA MET A 165 8.45 -26.18 -21.77
C MET A 165 9.74 -25.48 -21.33
N THR A 166 10.52 -24.98 -22.27
CA THR A 166 11.82 -24.37 -21.98
C THR A 166 11.96 -23.07 -22.76
N GLY A 167 12.59 -22.07 -22.16
CA GLY A 167 12.93 -20.81 -22.82
C GLY A 167 14.44 -20.58 -22.75
N SER A 168 15.03 -20.25 -23.90
CA SER A 168 16.47 -20.05 -24.05
C SER A 168 16.81 -18.61 -24.49
N VAL A 169 18.05 -18.22 -24.23
CA VAL A 169 18.65 -16.96 -24.72
C VAL A 169 18.68 -16.92 -26.26
N ASP A 170 18.65 -18.08 -26.93
CA ASP A 170 18.57 -18.17 -28.40
C ASP A 170 17.25 -17.66 -29.00
N GLY A 171 16.31 -17.21 -28.15
CA GLY A 171 15.05 -16.60 -28.55
C GLY A 171 13.95 -17.60 -28.91
N HIS A 172 14.14 -18.88 -28.58
CA HIS A 172 13.13 -19.92 -28.81
C HIS A 172 12.49 -20.39 -27.51
N VAL A 173 11.18 -20.66 -27.60
CA VAL A 173 10.44 -21.46 -26.64
C VAL A 173 10.27 -22.85 -27.22
N ARG A 174 10.67 -23.88 -26.47
CA ARG A 174 10.58 -25.27 -26.89
C ARG A 174 9.60 -26.01 -25.99
N THR A 175 8.69 -26.75 -26.59
CA THR A 175 7.72 -27.60 -25.88
C THR A 175 7.96 -29.04 -26.29
N TYR A 176 8.37 -29.85 -25.33
CA TYR A 176 8.60 -31.28 -25.49
C TYR A 176 7.36 -32.01 -24.98
N ASP A 177 6.60 -32.64 -25.87
CA ASP A 177 5.49 -33.50 -25.48
C ASP A 177 6.04 -34.86 -24.99
N LEU A 178 5.78 -35.20 -23.74
CA LEU A 178 6.27 -36.44 -23.12
C LEU A 178 5.45 -37.68 -23.53
N ARG A 179 4.23 -37.50 -24.04
CA ARG A 179 3.37 -38.59 -24.51
C ARG A 179 3.71 -38.98 -25.94
N MET A 180 3.84 -37.98 -26.82
CA MET A 180 4.06 -38.19 -28.25
C MET A 180 5.55 -38.17 -28.63
N GLY A 181 6.41 -37.63 -27.77
CA GLY A 181 7.84 -37.44 -28.06
C GLY A 181 8.09 -36.32 -29.08
N GLU A 182 7.10 -35.48 -29.34
CA GLU A 182 7.20 -34.41 -30.33
C GLU A 182 7.85 -33.16 -29.72
N LEU A 183 8.76 -32.57 -30.48
CA LEU A 183 9.36 -31.28 -30.17
C LEU A 183 8.67 -30.20 -31.00
N ARG A 184 8.08 -29.23 -30.31
CA ARG A 184 7.65 -27.98 -30.90
C ARG A 184 8.63 -26.87 -30.56
N THR A 185 8.93 -26.03 -31.54
CA THR A 185 9.78 -24.85 -31.34
C THR A 185 9.06 -23.61 -31.87
N ASP A 186 8.84 -22.64 -30.98
CA ASP A 186 8.28 -21.33 -31.32
C ASP A 186 9.40 -20.28 -31.25
N PHE A 187 9.61 -19.53 -32.33
CA PHE A 187 10.64 -18.48 -32.40
C PHE A 187 10.04 -17.12 -32.04
N ILE A 188 10.56 -16.51 -30.96
CA ILE A 188 10.08 -15.22 -30.45
C ILE A 188 10.90 -14.05 -31.00
N GLY A 189 12.16 -14.29 -31.37
CA GLY A 189 13.06 -13.29 -31.96
C GLY A 189 14.00 -12.58 -30.97
N HIS A 190 13.73 -12.67 -29.67
CA HIS A 190 14.53 -12.04 -28.62
C HIS A 190 14.81 -13.03 -27.48
N PRO A 191 15.94 -12.90 -26.75
CA PRO A 191 16.27 -13.75 -25.62
C PRO A 191 15.14 -13.92 -24.61
N VAL A 192 14.75 -15.16 -24.35
CA VAL A 192 13.63 -15.49 -23.46
C VAL A 192 14.13 -15.65 -22.03
N THR A 193 13.61 -14.84 -21.10
CA THR A 193 14.02 -14.83 -19.68
C THR A 193 13.13 -15.70 -18.79
N ALA A 194 11.85 -15.84 -19.16
CA ALA A 194 10.86 -16.59 -18.42
C ALA A 194 9.74 -17.10 -19.33
N VAL A 195 9.21 -18.28 -18.99
CA VAL A 195 8.05 -18.87 -19.64
C VAL A 195 7.14 -19.42 -18.55
N VAL A 196 5.86 -19.06 -18.60
CA VAL A 196 4.84 -19.49 -17.63
C VAL A 196 3.56 -19.87 -18.37
N PRO A 197 3.18 -21.16 -18.40
CA PRO A 197 1.92 -21.57 -19.01
C PRO A 197 0.71 -21.22 -18.14
N ALA A 198 -0.43 -21.02 -18.78
CA ALA A 198 -1.73 -20.85 -18.13
C ALA A 198 -2.23 -22.20 -17.55
N GLN A 199 -3.15 -22.15 -16.59
CA GLN A 199 -3.72 -23.32 -15.92
C GLN A 199 -4.48 -24.23 -16.88
N ASP A 200 -5.09 -23.66 -17.92
CA ASP A 200 -5.78 -24.40 -18.97
C ASP A 200 -4.84 -25.09 -19.97
N ASN A 201 -3.54 -24.80 -19.92
CA ASN A 201 -2.51 -25.23 -20.88
C ASN A 201 -2.84 -24.91 -22.35
N GLN A 202 -3.66 -23.90 -22.62
CA GLN A 202 -3.95 -23.44 -23.97
C GLN A 202 -3.05 -22.29 -24.38
N SER A 203 -2.58 -21.50 -23.41
CA SER A 203 -1.71 -20.36 -23.64
C SER A 203 -0.51 -20.34 -22.69
N TYR A 204 0.50 -19.55 -23.04
CA TYR A 204 1.65 -19.31 -22.17
C TYR A 204 2.17 -17.88 -22.32
N LEU A 205 2.76 -17.35 -21.24
CA LEU A 205 3.48 -16.08 -21.26
C LEU A 205 4.95 -16.33 -21.56
N ALA A 206 5.50 -15.59 -22.50
CA ALA A 206 6.93 -15.51 -22.77
C ALA A 206 7.43 -14.09 -22.44
N THR A 207 8.33 -13.99 -21.46
CA THR A 207 9.02 -12.73 -21.12
C THR A 207 10.37 -12.69 -21.83
N THR A 208 10.68 -11.54 -22.41
CA THR A 208 11.90 -11.32 -23.21
C THR A 208 12.64 -10.06 -22.76
N ILE A 209 13.92 -9.97 -23.13
CA ILE A 209 14.80 -8.86 -22.71
C ILE A 209 14.53 -7.54 -23.44
N ASP A 210 13.65 -7.53 -24.43
CA ASP A 210 13.27 -6.35 -25.22
C ASP A 210 12.16 -5.52 -24.55
N ALA A 211 11.86 -5.75 -23.26
CA ALA A 211 10.75 -5.12 -22.54
C ALA A 211 9.34 -5.54 -23.02
N HIS A 212 9.20 -6.75 -23.54
CA HIS A 212 7.93 -7.36 -23.91
C HIS A 212 7.58 -8.58 -23.05
N VAL A 213 6.30 -8.69 -22.69
CA VAL A 213 5.70 -9.94 -22.22
C VAL A 213 4.64 -10.35 -23.23
N ARG A 214 4.83 -11.50 -23.87
CA ARG A 214 3.97 -11.98 -24.97
C ARG A 214 3.09 -13.11 -24.47
N LEU A 215 1.78 -12.98 -24.70
CA LEU A 215 0.84 -14.09 -24.54
C LEU A 215 0.82 -14.88 -25.85
N MET A 216 1.15 -16.16 -25.78
CA MET A 216 1.29 -17.05 -26.93
C MET A 216 0.28 -18.18 -26.82
N ASP A 217 -0.26 -18.59 -27.96
CA ASP A 217 -1.10 -19.79 -28.06
C ASP A 217 -0.22 -21.04 -28.12
N MET A 218 -0.46 -22.00 -27.24
CA MET A 218 0.36 -23.21 -27.10
C MET A 218 0.20 -24.16 -28.30
N SER A 219 -0.92 -24.12 -29.02
CA SER A 219 -1.25 -25.02 -30.13
C SER A 219 -0.78 -24.50 -31.48
N THR A 220 -0.68 -23.19 -31.66
CA THR A 220 -0.33 -22.53 -32.93
C THR A 220 0.99 -21.76 -32.86
N GLY A 221 1.50 -21.45 -31.67
CA GLY A 221 2.71 -20.65 -31.50
C GLY A 221 2.52 -19.21 -31.93
N LYS A 222 1.27 -18.79 -32.16
CA LYS A 222 0.92 -17.42 -32.53
C LYS A 222 0.85 -16.55 -31.29
N MET A 223 1.27 -15.31 -31.46
CA MET A 223 1.08 -14.27 -30.44
C MET A 223 -0.40 -13.89 -30.39
N LEU A 224 -0.99 -14.05 -29.21
CA LEU A 224 -2.35 -13.63 -28.89
C LEU A 224 -2.38 -12.19 -28.40
N ASN A 225 -1.41 -11.81 -27.56
CA ASN A 225 -1.33 -10.48 -26.98
C ASN A 225 0.11 -10.07 -26.63
N ASP A 226 0.35 -8.76 -26.47
CA ASP A 226 1.69 -8.21 -26.23
C ASP A 226 1.65 -7.06 -25.20
N PHE A 227 2.29 -7.28 -24.05
CA PHE A 227 2.31 -6.34 -22.93
C PHE A 227 3.64 -5.59 -22.88
N LYS A 228 3.56 -4.25 -22.94
CA LYS A 228 4.71 -3.34 -23.04
C LYS A 228 4.72 -2.32 -21.89
N GLY A 229 5.86 -1.63 -21.73
CA GLY A 229 6.00 -0.46 -20.87
C GLY A 229 6.88 -0.64 -19.63
N HIS A 230 7.21 -1.89 -19.28
CA HIS A 230 8.20 -2.19 -18.23
C HIS A 230 9.62 -2.06 -18.77
N ALA A 231 10.59 -1.65 -17.97
CA ALA A 231 11.99 -1.73 -18.39
C ALA A 231 12.53 -3.15 -18.15
N SER A 232 13.15 -3.70 -19.19
CA SER A 232 13.84 -4.98 -19.21
C SER A 232 14.94 -4.81 -20.24
N SER A 233 16.20 -4.98 -19.84
CA SER A 233 17.35 -4.74 -20.73
C SER A 233 18.56 -5.60 -20.38
N SER A 234 18.75 -5.87 -19.09
CA SER A 234 19.98 -6.39 -18.51
C SER A 234 19.73 -7.56 -17.54
N TYR A 235 18.59 -7.57 -16.86
CA TYR A 235 18.25 -8.54 -15.82
C TYR A 235 17.18 -9.53 -16.25
N ARG A 236 17.24 -10.71 -15.64
CA ARG A 236 16.22 -11.72 -15.81
C ARG A 236 14.95 -11.31 -15.08
N ILE A 237 13.92 -10.95 -15.84
CA ILE A 237 12.59 -10.68 -15.31
C ILE A 237 11.67 -11.87 -15.56
N ARG A 238 10.75 -12.12 -14.62
CA ARG A 238 9.70 -13.13 -14.74
C ARG A 238 8.33 -12.45 -14.67
N ALA A 239 7.44 -12.84 -15.59
CA ALA A 239 6.01 -12.53 -15.50
C ALA A 239 5.22 -13.73 -14.96
N CYS A 240 4.05 -13.48 -14.38
CA CYS A 240 3.11 -14.51 -13.95
C CYS A 240 1.65 -14.08 -14.15
N PHE A 241 0.76 -15.05 -14.18
CA PHE A 241 -0.68 -14.80 -14.14
C PHE A 241 -1.13 -14.44 -12.71
N GLY A 242 -2.03 -13.45 -12.62
CA GLY A 242 -2.71 -13.06 -11.39
C GLY A 242 -3.88 -13.99 -11.04
N HIS A 243 -4.69 -13.59 -10.06
CA HIS A 243 -5.80 -14.40 -9.57
C HIS A 243 -6.84 -14.65 -10.67
N GLY A 244 -7.20 -15.92 -10.90
CA GLY A 244 -8.14 -16.32 -11.94
C GLY A 244 -7.66 -16.04 -13.36
N GLU A 245 -6.35 -15.83 -13.56
CA GLU A 245 -5.70 -15.55 -14.85
C GLU A 245 -6.21 -14.31 -15.58
N ALA A 246 -6.98 -13.44 -14.91
CA ALA A 246 -7.51 -12.21 -15.49
C ALA A 246 -6.45 -11.11 -15.69
N THR A 247 -5.30 -11.22 -15.04
CA THR A 247 -4.24 -10.20 -15.09
C THR A 247 -2.87 -10.83 -15.30
N VAL A 248 -1.95 -10.09 -15.91
CA VAL A 248 -0.54 -10.45 -16.06
C VAL A 248 0.29 -9.52 -15.21
N ILE A 249 1.18 -10.06 -14.38
CA ILE A 249 2.02 -9.29 -13.45
C ILE A 249 3.49 -9.50 -13.82
N CYS A 250 4.28 -8.43 -13.87
CA CYS A 250 5.70 -8.47 -14.20
C CYS A 250 6.50 -7.49 -13.34
N GLY A 251 7.75 -7.82 -13.01
CA GLY A 251 8.69 -6.90 -12.39
C GLY A 251 9.39 -6.01 -13.43
N ASP A 252 10.14 -5.03 -12.95
CA ASP A 252 10.93 -4.08 -13.74
C ASP A 252 12.32 -3.90 -13.11
N GLU A 253 13.33 -3.57 -13.92
CA GLU A 253 14.68 -3.22 -13.47
C GLU A 253 14.71 -1.97 -12.58
N ASP A 254 13.75 -1.05 -12.79
CA ASP A 254 13.54 0.14 -11.95
C ASP A 254 12.97 -0.19 -10.56
N GLY A 255 12.68 -1.46 -10.27
CA GLY A 255 12.03 -1.89 -9.03
C GLY A 255 10.52 -1.65 -9.00
N LYS A 256 9.90 -1.39 -10.16
CA LYS A 256 8.45 -1.30 -10.32
C LYS A 256 7.83 -2.68 -10.53
N VAL A 257 6.55 -2.83 -10.20
CA VAL A 257 5.74 -4.00 -10.54
C VAL A 257 4.59 -3.56 -11.42
N TRP A 258 4.49 -4.16 -12.59
CA TRP A 258 3.48 -3.89 -13.59
C TRP A 258 2.37 -4.94 -13.53
N ALA A 259 1.14 -4.49 -13.78
CA ALA A 259 0.00 -5.36 -13.96
C ALA A 259 -0.81 -4.90 -15.18
N TRP A 260 -1.13 -5.85 -16.06
CA TRP A 260 -1.98 -5.64 -17.23
C TRP A 260 -3.23 -6.52 -17.11
N ASP A 261 -4.33 -6.04 -17.68
CA ASP A 261 -5.47 -6.92 -17.96
C ASP A 261 -5.11 -7.86 -19.12
N LEU A 262 -5.48 -9.14 -19.01
CA LEU A 262 -5.12 -10.16 -20.01
C LEU A 262 -5.71 -9.84 -21.40
N VAL A 263 -6.91 -9.28 -21.48
CA VAL A 263 -7.66 -9.11 -22.73
C VAL A 263 -7.28 -7.81 -23.42
N ASP A 264 -7.34 -6.70 -22.70
CA ASP A 264 -7.27 -5.39 -23.35
C ASP A 264 -5.83 -4.90 -23.57
N SER A 265 -4.81 -5.56 -22.98
CA SER A 265 -3.40 -5.11 -22.97
C SER A 265 -3.16 -3.68 -22.49
N SER A 266 -4.24 -2.98 -22.13
CA SER A 266 -4.21 -1.73 -21.42
C SER A 266 -3.49 -1.98 -20.11
N HIS A 267 -2.55 -1.10 -19.77
CA HIS A 267 -2.17 -0.93 -18.38
C HIS A 267 -3.47 -0.86 -17.58
N SER A 268 -3.56 -1.58 -16.47
CA SER A 268 -4.63 -1.29 -15.53
C SER A 268 -4.35 0.10 -14.89
N LEU A 269 -4.47 1.20 -15.65
CA LEU A 269 -4.39 2.58 -15.17
C LEU A 269 -5.17 3.54 -16.13
N PRO A 270 -5.92 4.55 -15.62
CA PRO A 270 -6.47 4.72 -14.26
C PRO A 270 -7.85 5.50 -14.22
N PRO A 271 -8.25 6.14 -13.11
CA PRO A 271 -7.94 7.56 -13.03
C PRO A 271 -7.06 7.86 -11.81
N PRO A 272 -6.31 8.98 -11.85
CA PRO A 272 -5.28 9.27 -10.86
C PRO A 272 -5.84 9.22 -9.44
N SER A 273 -5.31 8.30 -8.64
CA SER A 273 -5.02 8.50 -7.21
C SER A 273 -4.62 7.14 -6.64
N THR A 274 -3.33 6.83 -6.65
CA THR A 274 -2.64 6.30 -5.46
C THR A 274 -1.14 6.28 -5.77
N SER A 275 -0.59 7.43 -6.12
CA SER A 275 0.56 7.85 -5.31
C SER A 275 0.08 7.70 -3.87
N ARG A 276 0.81 6.97 -3.04
CA ARG A 276 0.89 7.17 -1.59
C ARG A 276 -0.18 8.12 -1.02
N PRO A 277 -0.97 7.65 -0.03
CA PRO A 277 -0.60 8.16 1.27
C PRO A 277 0.02 7.00 2.07
N SER A 278 1.32 6.69 1.98
CA SER A 278 2.17 7.37 2.96
C SER A 278 1.92 8.83 2.78
N TYR A 279 1.46 9.55 3.78
CA TYR A 279 1.58 10.99 3.75
C TYR A 279 3.08 11.37 3.71
N HIS A 280 3.69 11.10 2.56
CA HIS A 280 4.62 11.91 1.83
C HIS A 280 3.72 12.38 0.71
N LEU A 281 3.12 13.54 0.96
CA LEU A 281 2.69 14.46 -0.06
C LEU A 281 3.60 14.31 -1.29
N ALA A 282 3.04 14.34 -2.50
CA ALA A 282 3.78 14.72 -3.71
C ALA A 282 4.79 15.80 -3.33
N SER A 283 6.05 15.69 -3.76
CA SER A 283 7.16 16.53 -3.27
C SER A 283 6.64 17.86 -2.76
N MET A 284 6.77 18.13 -1.45
CA MET A 284 6.02 19.21 -0.80
C MET A 284 6.41 20.62 -1.29
N SER A 285 7.22 20.68 -2.35
CA SER A 285 7.61 21.84 -3.12
C SER A 285 6.44 22.65 -3.71
N ASN A 286 5.18 22.15 -3.73
CA ASN A 286 4.05 22.84 -4.35
C ASN A 286 2.81 23.07 -3.45
N PHE A 287 2.85 22.84 -2.14
CA PHE A 287 1.70 23.15 -1.27
C PHE A 287 1.58 24.65 -1.04
N THR A 288 0.34 25.14 -0.99
CA THR A 288 0.01 26.53 -0.62
C THR A 288 -1.10 26.53 0.40
N LEU A 289 -1.38 27.69 1.01
CA LEU A 289 -2.47 27.86 1.97
C LEU A 289 -3.85 27.48 1.38
N THR A 290 -4.00 27.55 0.07
CA THR A 290 -5.25 27.23 -0.65
C THR A 290 -5.29 25.79 -1.17
N SER A 291 -4.28 24.96 -0.90
CA SER A 291 -4.29 23.55 -1.28
C SER A 291 -5.42 22.80 -0.57
N THR A 292 -6.00 21.83 -1.26
CA THR A 292 -7.13 21.03 -0.77
C THR A 292 -6.87 19.53 -0.87
N ILE A 293 -7.65 18.74 -0.14
CA ILE A 293 -7.71 17.27 -0.17
C ILE A 293 -9.11 16.85 -0.58
N LYS A 294 -9.21 15.93 -1.54
CA LYS A 294 -10.49 15.38 -1.97
C LYS A 294 -11.04 14.41 -0.93
N LEU A 295 -12.26 14.66 -0.45
CA LEU A 295 -12.98 13.82 0.50
C LEU A 295 -13.76 12.71 -0.23
N SER A 296 -14.07 11.63 0.50
CA SER A 296 -14.93 10.55 -0.01
C SER A 296 -16.34 11.00 -0.36
N SER A 297 -16.80 12.12 0.20
CA SER A 297 -18.05 12.78 -0.13
C SER A 297 -18.04 13.46 -1.51
N GLY A 298 -16.88 13.60 -2.15
CA GLY A 298 -16.70 14.30 -3.43
C GLY A 298 -16.34 15.78 -3.31
N TYR A 299 -16.43 16.36 -2.11
CA TYR A 299 -16.03 17.74 -1.82
C TYR A 299 -14.52 17.84 -1.50
N GLU A 300 -14.01 19.07 -1.44
CA GLU A 300 -12.61 19.35 -1.14
C GLU A 300 -12.44 20.02 0.22
N LEU A 301 -11.50 19.51 1.03
CA LEU A 301 -11.15 20.03 2.36
C LEU A 301 -9.83 20.81 2.28
N PRO A 302 -9.77 22.09 2.69
CA PRO A 302 -8.49 22.81 2.78
C PRO A 302 -7.51 22.11 3.73
N VAL A 303 -6.22 22.06 3.37
CA VAL A 303 -5.20 21.32 4.12
C VAL A 303 -4.86 21.93 5.49
N LEU A 304 -5.25 23.18 5.74
CA LEU A 304 -4.99 23.91 6.97
C LEU A 304 -6.24 24.71 7.38
N GLY A 305 -6.70 24.50 8.61
CA GLY A 305 -7.85 25.20 9.18
C GLY A 305 -7.54 26.00 10.44
N LEU A 306 -8.42 26.95 10.77
CA LEU A 306 -8.39 27.63 12.07
C LEU A 306 -9.39 26.96 13.01
N GLY A 307 -8.90 26.40 14.12
CA GLY A 307 -9.77 25.96 15.22
C GLY A 307 -10.15 27.13 16.14
N VAL A 308 -11.43 27.23 16.53
CA VAL A 308 -11.94 28.29 17.44
C VAL A 308 -12.36 27.81 18.83
N TYR A 309 -11.86 26.66 19.27
CA TYR A 309 -12.11 26.14 20.62
C TYR A 309 -11.61 27.09 21.72
N GLN A 310 -12.43 27.27 22.78
CA GLN A 310 -12.16 28.20 23.90
C GLN A 310 -11.74 29.59 23.41
N ASN A 311 -12.52 30.13 22.48
CA ASN A 311 -12.38 31.51 22.04
C ASN A 311 -13.75 32.19 22.15
N ASP A 312 -13.92 32.94 23.23
CA ASP A 312 -15.20 33.59 23.59
C ASP A 312 -15.55 34.71 22.61
N ASP A 313 -14.54 35.34 21.99
CA ASP A 313 -14.69 36.23 20.83
C ASP A 313 -13.76 35.76 19.70
N CYS A 314 -14.31 34.87 18.85
CA CYS A 314 -13.56 34.29 17.74
C CYS A 314 -13.57 35.11 16.46
N LYS A 315 -14.41 36.16 16.38
CA LYS A 315 -14.62 36.93 15.15
C LYS A 315 -13.35 37.61 14.63
N PRO A 316 -12.53 38.29 15.46
CA PRO A 316 -11.28 38.88 14.99
C PRO A 316 -10.29 37.85 14.41
N ALA A 317 -10.20 36.67 15.03
CA ALA A 317 -9.33 35.59 14.57
C ALA A 317 -9.82 35.00 13.23
N CYS A 318 -11.12 34.76 13.10
CA CYS A 318 -11.74 34.28 11.86
C CYS A 318 -11.56 35.28 10.70
N ILE A 319 -11.83 36.57 10.93
CA ILE A 319 -11.65 37.60 9.90
C ILE A 319 -10.18 37.67 9.46
N ALA A 320 -9.24 37.64 10.41
CA ALA A 320 -7.81 37.66 10.11
C ALA A 320 -7.39 36.43 9.29
N ALA A 321 -7.88 35.24 9.65
CA ALA A 321 -7.62 34.01 8.90
C ALA A 321 -8.12 34.14 7.45
N LEU A 322 -9.40 34.50 7.26
CA LEU A 322 -10.03 34.56 5.94
C LEU A 322 -9.37 35.62 5.05
N LYS A 323 -9.06 36.81 5.59
CA LYS A 323 -8.33 37.86 4.86
C LYS A 323 -6.91 37.48 4.50
N HIS A 324 -6.26 36.62 5.29
CA HIS A 324 -4.92 36.11 5.00
C HIS A 324 -4.92 34.96 3.98
N GLY A 325 -6.08 34.35 3.72
CA GLY A 325 -6.24 33.29 2.71
C GLY A 325 -6.59 31.92 3.27
N TYR A 326 -6.83 31.79 4.59
CA TYR A 326 -7.45 30.57 5.10
C TYR A 326 -8.80 30.36 4.43
N LYS A 327 -9.12 29.11 4.13
CA LYS A 327 -10.41 28.71 3.59
C LYS A 327 -11.17 27.77 4.52
N HIS A 328 -10.63 27.42 5.69
CA HIS A 328 -11.26 26.49 6.62
C HIS A 328 -11.34 27.04 8.04
N ILE A 329 -12.56 27.08 8.60
CA ILE A 329 -12.84 27.44 9.99
C ILE A 329 -13.54 26.26 10.69
N ASP A 330 -12.93 25.76 11.77
CA ASP A 330 -13.46 24.67 12.58
C ASP A 330 -14.04 25.20 13.90
N SER A 331 -15.36 25.02 14.05
CA SER A 331 -16.13 25.33 15.26
C SER A 331 -16.86 24.07 15.77
N ALA A 332 -17.68 24.24 16.80
CA ALA A 332 -18.58 23.22 17.31
C ALA A 332 -19.70 23.87 18.12
N ARG A 333 -20.85 23.20 18.20
CA ARG A 333 -21.97 23.63 19.06
C ARG A 333 -21.54 23.82 20.52
N MET A 334 -20.68 22.91 21.01
CA MET A 334 -20.14 22.97 22.37
C MET A 334 -19.37 24.26 22.65
N TYR A 335 -18.78 24.90 21.62
CA TYR A 335 -17.95 26.10 21.78
C TYR A 335 -18.80 27.37 21.91
N ARG A 336 -20.09 27.30 21.54
CA ARG A 336 -21.07 28.40 21.63
C ARG A 336 -20.66 29.66 20.87
N ASN A 337 -19.88 29.52 19.80
CA ASN A 337 -19.38 30.63 18.98
C ASN A 337 -19.71 30.51 17.48
N GLU A 338 -20.60 29.60 17.09
CA GLU A 338 -21.05 29.41 15.68
C GLU A 338 -21.61 30.71 15.07
N ALA A 339 -22.36 31.50 15.85
CA ALA A 339 -22.89 32.78 15.37
C ALA A 339 -21.80 33.79 15.01
N GLN A 340 -20.75 33.88 15.83
CA GLN A 340 -19.61 34.76 15.58
C GLN A 340 -18.81 34.30 14.36
N VAL A 341 -18.66 32.99 14.16
CA VAL A 341 -18.04 32.44 12.93
C VAL A 341 -18.86 32.81 11.70
N GLY A 342 -20.19 32.66 11.78
CA GLY A 342 -21.11 33.06 10.72
C GLY A 342 -20.99 34.53 10.35
N GLU A 343 -20.94 35.42 11.35
CA GLU A 343 -20.71 36.84 11.15
C GLU A 343 -19.35 37.12 10.53
N ALA A 344 -18.29 36.49 11.04
CA ALA A 344 -16.93 36.66 10.53
C ALA A 344 -16.82 36.26 9.05
N VAL A 345 -17.47 35.18 8.63
CA VAL A 345 -17.51 34.75 7.23
C VAL A 345 -18.18 35.80 6.36
N ARG A 346 -19.36 36.30 6.76
CA ARG A 346 -20.05 37.37 6.02
C ARG A 346 -19.25 38.67 5.95
N GLU A 347 -18.64 39.09 7.05
CA GLU A 347 -17.86 40.33 7.12
C GLU A 347 -16.47 40.23 6.48
N SER A 348 -15.97 39.01 6.26
CA SER A 348 -14.67 38.82 5.59
C SER A 348 -14.68 39.28 4.13
N GLY A 349 -15.85 39.29 3.49
CA GLY A 349 -16.00 39.55 2.06
C GLY A 349 -15.61 38.37 1.15
N VAL A 350 -15.25 37.21 1.72
CA VAL A 350 -14.97 35.98 0.96
C VAL A 350 -16.30 35.29 0.61
N PRO A 351 -16.53 34.85 -0.65
CA PRO A 351 -17.74 34.12 -1.02
C PRO A 351 -17.96 32.88 -0.15
N ARG A 352 -19.21 32.61 0.25
CA ARG A 352 -19.55 31.52 1.18
C ARG A 352 -19.09 30.17 0.66
N GLU A 353 -19.20 29.94 -0.65
CA GLU A 353 -18.79 28.74 -1.35
C GLU A 353 -17.29 28.48 -1.36
N GLU A 354 -16.47 29.50 -1.10
CA GLU A 354 -15.02 29.35 -0.95
C GLU A 354 -14.59 29.06 0.49
N VAL A 355 -15.48 29.23 1.48
CA VAL A 355 -15.14 29.01 2.89
C VAL A 355 -15.73 27.67 3.36
N PHE A 356 -14.85 26.74 3.71
CA PHE A 356 -15.18 25.47 4.34
C PHE A 356 -15.44 25.69 5.84
N VAL A 357 -16.66 25.46 6.32
CA VAL A 357 -17.00 25.59 7.75
C VAL A 357 -17.38 24.25 8.35
N THR A 358 -16.73 23.90 9.46
CA THR A 358 -17.00 22.68 10.25
C THR A 358 -17.77 23.02 11.52
N SER A 359 -18.77 22.20 11.87
CA SER A 359 -19.34 22.14 13.22
C SER A 359 -19.54 20.70 13.70
N LYS A 360 -19.96 20.54 14.95
CA LYS A 360 -20.01 19.24 15.63
C LYS A 360 -21.24 19.12 16.54
N ILE A 361 -21.90 17.96 16.45
CA ILE A 361 -23.02 17.56 17.31
C ILE A 361 -22.49 17.18 18.69
N ASN A 362 -23.05 17.76 19.76
CA ASN A 362 -22.60 17.50 21.12
C ASN A 362 -23.19 16.19 21.68
N ASN A 363 -22.51 15.57 22.65
CA ASN A 363 -22.84 14.25 23.19
C ASN A 363 -24.26 14.14 23.76
N HIS A 364 -24.75 15.23 24.37
CA HIS A 364 -26.11 15.27 24.92
C HIS A 364 -27.20 15.33 23.83
N GLU A 365 -26.83 15.70 22.61
CA GLU A 365 -27.70 15.84 21.43
C GLU A 365 -27.67 14.58 20.54
N HIS A 366 -27.00 13.50 20.95
CA HIS A 366 -26.99 12.25 20.18
C HIS A 366 -28.39 11.61 20.11
N GLY A 367 -28.73 11.04 18.97
CA GLY A 367 -30.04 10.48 18.64
C GLY A 367 -30.60 11.13 17.38
N TYR A 368 -31.50 10.43 16.68
CA TYR A 368 -31.90 10.81 15.32
C TYR A 368 -32.53 12.22 15.26
N GLU A 369 -33.63 12.43 15.99
CA GLU A 369 -34.35 13.71 15.98
C GLU A 369 -33.54 14.86 16.60
N ALA A 370 -32.84 14.58 17.71
CA ALA A 370 -32.02 15.57 18.38
C ALA A 370 -30.86 16.06 17.51
N ALA A 371 -30.23 15.16 16.75
CA ALA A 371 -29.15 15.49 15.84
C ALA A 371 -29.64 16.31 14.63
N LEU A 372 -30.80 15.97 14.05
CA LEU A 372 -31.40 16.78 12.97
C LEU A 372 -31.73 18.20 13.46
N ALA A 373 -32.36 18.32 14.63
CA ALA A 373 -32.67 19.62 15.22
C ALA A 373 -31.40 20.43 15.54
N ALA A 374 -30.33 19.76 15.96
CA ALA A 374 -29.03 20.39 16.20
C ALA A 374 -28.37 20.90 14.91
N VAL A 375 -28.48 20.18 13.78
CA VAL A 375 -28.03 20.68 12.47
C VAL A 375 -28.79 21.95 12.08
N ASP A 376 -30.11 21.96 12.22
CA ASP A 376 -30.96 23.11 11.88
C ASP A 376 -30.66 24.34 12.74
N ASP A 377 -30.46 24.14 14.04
CA ASP A 377 -30.07 25.21 14.96
C ASP A 377 -28.65 25.74 14.64
N SER A 378 -27.71 24.88 14.26
CA SER A 378 -26.38 25.31 13.80
C SER A 378 -26.45 26.14 12.53
N LEU A 379 -27.23 25.72 11.52
CA LEU A 379 -27.45 26.50 10.29
C LEU A 379 -28.00 27.89 10.60
N LYS A 380 -29.00 27.98 11.50
CA LYS A 380 -29.57 29.24 11.96
C LYS A 380 -28.54 30.13 12.66
N LYS A 381 -27.74 29.57 13.56
CA LYS A 381 -26.69 30.31 14.29
C LYS A 381 -25.64 30.84 13.34
N PHE A 382 -25.10 30.00 12.46
CA PHE A 382 -24.16 30.45 11.44
C PHE A 382 -24.82 31.45 10.48
N GLY A 383 -26.12 31.34 10.22
CA GLY A 383 -26.81 32.11 9.19
C GLY A 383 -26.41 31.64 7.78
N PHE A 384 -26.34 30.31 7.58
CA PHE A 384 -25.98 29.67 6.30
C PHE A 384 -27.12 28.76 5.82
N ASP A 385 -27.15 28.50 4.52
CA ASP A 385 -28.04 27.51 3.91
C ASP A 385 -27.50 26.07 4.02
N TYR A 386 -26.17 25.92 4.17
CA TYR A 386 -25.50 24.63 4.35
C TYR A 386 -24.26 24.74 5.23
N ILE A 387 -23.83 23.59 5.79
CA ILE A 387 -22.56 23.40 6.50
C ILE A 387 -21.67 22.46 5.67
N ASP A 388 -20.37 22.76 5.55
CA ASP A 388 -19.47 21.96 4.71
C ASP A 388 -19.14 20.62 5.36
N LEU A 389 -18.88 20.61 6.66
CA LEU A 389 -18.61 19.41 7.44
C LEU A 389 -19.36 19.42 8.78
N MET A 390 -20.14 18.37 9.03
CA MET A 390 -20.74 18.12 10.35
C MET A 390 -20.15 16.84 10.96
N LEU A 391 -19.62 16.96 12.17
CA LEU A 391 -19.02 15.84 12.90
C LEU A 391 -19.88 15.39 14.08
N ILE A 392 -19.86 14.10 14.40
CA ILE A 392 -20.19 13.67 15.77
C ILE A 392 -19.00 14.02 16.68
N HIS A 393 -19.19 14.87 17.69
CA HIS A 393 -18.06 15.48 18.42
C HIS A 393 -17.26 14.47 19.27
N SER A 394 -17.92 13.45 19.83
CA SER A 394 -17.21 12.37 20.51
C SER A 394 -18.05 11.10 20.58
N PRO A 395 -17.46 9.95 20.93
CA PRO A 395 -18.19 8.69 21.07
C PRO A 395 -18.95 8.55 22.41
N LEU A 396 -19.07 9.61 23.23
CA LEU A 396 -19.66 9.55 24.59
C LEU A 396 -21.21 9.46 24.60
N SER A 397 -21.74 8.40 24.02
CA SER A 397 -23.10 7.89 24.24
C SER A 397 -23.07 6.37 24.08
N ASP A 398 -24.19 5.68 24.21
CA ASP A 398 -24.28 4.27 23.78
C ASP A 398 -24.23 4.13 22.25
N LYS A 399 -23.91 2.91 21.79
CA LYS A 399 -23.82 2.52 20.37
C LYS A 399 -25.10 2.84 19.59
N GLU A 400 -26.28 2.62 20.18
CA GLU A 400 -27.55 2.86 19.49
C GLU A 400 -27.71 4.35 19.17
N ARG A 401 -27.51 5.23 20.16
CA ARG A 401 -27.55 6.67 19.96
C ARG A 401 -26.49 7.16 18.98
N ARG A 402 -25.27 6.61 18.98
CA ARG A 402 -24.23 6.93 17.98
C ARG A 402 -24.71 6.61 16.56
N LEU A 403 -25.24 5.41 16.34
CA LEU A 403 -25.74 4.99 15.02
C LEU A 403 -26.96 5.80 14.58
N GLN A 404 -27.86 6.15 15.50
CA GLN A 404 -29.00 7.03 15.20
C GLN A 404 -28.55 8.45 14.82
N THR A 405 -27.55 8.98 15.51
CA THR A 405 -26.91 10.26 15.17
C THR A 405 -26.29 10.19 13.77
N TRP A 406 -25.58 9.10 13.45
CA TRP A 406 -24.98 8.93 12.13
C TRP A 406 -26.02 8.88 11.00
N LYS A 407 -27.13 8.16 11.21
CA LYS A 407 -28.27 8.13 10.28
C LYS A 407 -28.88 9.52 10.08
N ALA A 408 -29.02 10.31 11.14
CA ALA A 408 -29.49 11.69 11.03
C ALA A 408 -28.55 12.57 10.21
N LEU A 409 -27.23 12.41 10.36
CA LEU A 409 -26.26 13.14 9.53
C LEU A 409 -26.32 12.72 8.06
N ILE A 410 -26.52 11.43 7.76
CA ILE A 410 -26.76 10.95 6.39
C ILE A 410 -28.03 11.60 5.80
N GLU A 411 -29.10 11.69 6.58
CA GLU A 411 -30.35 12.34 6.15
C GLU A 411 -30.16 13.85 5.94
N ALA A 412 -29.48 14.55 6.86
CA ALA A 412 -29.15 15.97 6.69
C ALA A 412 -28.31 16.22 5.43
N LYS A 413 -27.39 15.31 5.10
CA LYS A 413 -26.62 15.34 3.86
C LYS A 413 -27.51 15.16 2.63
N LYS A 414 -28.44 14.20 2.67
CA LYS A 414 -29.43 13.99 1.59
C LYS A 414 -30.34 15.20 1.38
N GLN A 415 -30.66 15.93 2.45
CA GLN A 415 -31.44 17.18 2.40
C GLN A 415 -30.63 18.40 1.91
N GLY A 416 -29.32 18.26 1.65
CA GLY A 416 -28.45 19.36 1.22
C GLY A 416 -28.05 20.33 2.33
N LYS A 417 -28.46 20.06 3.58
CA LYS A 417 -28.12 20.88 4.77
C LYS A 417 -26.65 20.76 5.16
N VAL A 418 -26.04 19.61 4.86
CA VAL A 418 -24.63 19.33 5.13
C VAL A 418 -23.99 18.73 3.87
N ARG A 419 -22.80 19.18 3.48
CA ARG A 419 -22.08 18.63 2.31
C ARG A 419 -21.36 17.33 2.65
N THR A 420 -20.65 17.32 3.76
CA THR A 420 -19.84 16.18 4.23
C THR A 420 -20.11 15.87 5.69
N ILE A 421 -20.04 14.58 6.04
CA ILE A 421 -20.24 14.11 7.41
C ILE A 421 -19.02 13.33 7.88
N GLY A 422 -18.71 13.44 9.16
CA GLY A 422 -17.56 12.78 9.76
C GLY A 422 -17.73 12.54 11.25
N VAL A 423 -16.65 12.07 11.88
CA VAL A 423 -16.62 11.80 13.31
C VAL A 423 -15.44 12.54 13.95
N SER A 424 -15.49 12.70 15.27
CA SER A 424 -14.38 13.22 16.05
C SER A 424 -14.17 12.32 17.26
N ASN A 425 -12.91 12.09 17.61
CA ASN A 425 -12.49 11.26 18.73
C ASN A 425 -12.91 9.78 18.61
N TYR A 426 -13.11 9.27 17.40
CA TYR A 426 -13.48 7.86 17.22
C TYR A 426 -12.22 7.00 17.08
N GLY A 427 -12.04 6.01 17.94
CA GLY A 427 -11.14 4.88 17.69
C GLY A 427 -11.70 3.86 16.68
N PRO A 428 -10.91 2.84 16.28
CA PRO A 428 -11.31 1.83 15.30
C PRO A 428 -12.63 1.14 15.63
N LYS A 429 -12.84 0.78 16.91
CA LYS A 429 -14.08 0.12 17.36
C LYS A 429 -15.34 0.92 17.04
N HIS A 430 -15.32 2.24 17.21
CA HIS A 430 -16.49 3.09 16.95
C HIS A 430 -16.77 3.23 15.45
N MET A 431 -15.71 3.30 14.63
CA MET A 431 -15.86 3.34 13.17
C MET A 431 -16.34 1.99 12.62
N GLU A 432 -15.92 0.88 13.22
CA GLU A 432 -16.43 -0.46 12.90
C GLU A 432 -17.92 -0.61 13.19
N GLU A 433 -18.47 0.02 14.25
CA GLU A 433 -19.91 0.01 14.50
C GLU A 433 -20.72 0.57 13.32
N ILE A 434 -20.25 1.67 12.72
CA ILE A 434 -20.87 2.29 11.55
C ILE A 434 -20.79 1.34 10.35
N ARG A 435 -19.61 0.73 10.13
CA ARG A 435 -19.37 -0.19 9.02
C ARG A 435 -20.20 -1.47 9.13
N GLU A 436 -20.28 -2.06 10.32
CA GLU A 436 -21.08 -3.26 10.61
C GLU A 436 -22.57 -3.00 10.46
N ALA A 437 -23.02 -1.78 10.75
CA ALA A 437 -24.40 -1.35 10.49
C ALA A 437 -24.69 -1.11 9.00
N GLY A 438 -23.70 -1.28 8.10
CA GLY A 438 -23.85 -1.08 6.65
C GLY A 438 -24.05 0.37 6.24
N LEU A 439 -23.63 1.32 7.07
CA LEU A 439 -23.81 2.76 6.82
C LEU A 439 -22.60 3.37 6.09
N GLU A 440 -22.79 4.55 5.52
CA GLU A 440 -21.73 5.30 4.82
C GLU A 440 -20.51 5.51 5.74
N THR A 441 -19.30 5.29 5.21
CA THR A 441 -18.06 5.50 5.96
C THR A 441 -17.81 7.00 6.19
N PRO A 442 -17.40 7.44 7.39
CA PRO A 442 -17.08 8.85 7.64
C PRO A 442 -16.02 9.38 6.68
N SER A 443 -16.18 10.61 6.17
CA SER A 443 -15.15 11.22 5.32
C SER A 443 -13.96 11.76 6.11
N VAL A 444 -14.18 12.13 7.37
CA VAL A 444 -13.20 12.75 8.27
C VAL A 444 -13.27 12.09 9.64
N ASN A 445 -12.11 11.90 10.29
CA ASN A 445 -12.00 11.65 11.72
C ASN A 445 -11.08 12.70 12.35
N GLN A 446 -11.65 13.56 13.19
CA GLN A 446 -10.92 14.62 13.87
C GLN A 446 -10.47 14.17 15.27
N VAL A 447 -9.17 14.07 15.52
CA VAL A 447 -8.59 13.53 16.77
C VAL A 447 -7.46 14.40 17.33
N GLU A 448 -7.17 14.26 18.64
CA GLU A 448 -5.98 14.85 19.23
C GLU A 448 -4.77 14.22 18.58
N LEU A 449 -3.97 15.03 17.87
CA LEU A 449 -2.81 14.52 17.15
C LEU A 449 -1.69 15.55 17.10
N HIS A 450 -0.57 15.18 17.70
CA HIS A 450 0.68 15.93 17.71
C HIS A 450 1.85 14.97 18.03
N PRO A 451 3.12 15.42 18.02
CA PRO A 451 4.27 14.51 18.15
C PRO A 451 4.26 13.57 19.36
N PHE A 452 3.72 14.01 20.50
CA PHE A 452 3.61 13.20 21.73
C PHE A 452 2.43 12.21 21.74
N CYS A 453 1.37 12.47 20.97
CA CYS A 453 0.18 11.61 20.89
C CYS A 453 -0.19 11.45 19.41
N GLN A 454 0.39 10.44 18.75
CA GLN A 454 0.25 10.31 17.29
C GLN A 454 -0.94 9.47 16.84
N GLN A 455 -1.64 8.84 17.79
CA GLN A 455 -2.85 8.03 17.53
C GLN A 455 -2.64 7.00 16.40
N LYS A 456 -1.47 6.35 16.35
CA LYS A 456 -1.03 5.52 15.21
C LYS A 456 -2.06 4.50 14.74
N GLU A 457 -2.71 3.80 15.67
CA GLU A 457 -3.77 2.83 15.33
C GLU A 457 -4.98 3.48 14.65
N ILE A 458 -5.42 4.64 15.15
CA ILE A 458 -6.54 5.40 14.58
C ILE A 458 -6.16 5.93 13.20
N VAL A 459 -4.96 6.50 13.08
CA VAL A 459 -4.42 7.04 11.82
C VAL A 459 -4.30 5.93 10.77
N ASP A 460 -3.76 4.76 11.14
CA ASP A 460 -3.63 3.61 10.25
C ASP A 460 -4.99 3.10 9.78
N TYR A 461 -5.97 3.06 10.68
CA TYR A 461 -7.35 2.72 10.34
C TYR A 461 -7.94 3.74 9.36
N CYS A 462 -7.87 5.03 9.68
CA CYS A 462 -8.41 6.09 8.83
C CYS A 462 -7.80 6.04 7.42
N ASN A 463 -6.48 5.89 7.33
CA ASN A 463 -5.77 5.77 6.06
C ASN A 463 -6.21 4.54 5.25
N LYS A 464 -6.37 3.39 5.92
CA LYS A 464 -6.84 2.15 5.27
C LYS A 464 -8.25 2.28 4.68
N HIS A 465 -9.09 3.11 5.31
CA HIS A 465 -10.50 3.27 4.96
C HIS A 465 -10.81 4.56 4.19
N GLY A 466 -9.78 5.32 3.78
CA GLY A 466 -9.97 6.56 3.00
C GLY A 466 -10.62 7.69 3.79
N ILE A 467 -10.40 7.72 5.11
CA ILE A 467 -10.91 8.73 6.05
C ILE A 467 -9.80 9.75 6.28
N VAL A 468 -10.06 11.04 6.03
CA VAL A 468 -9.07 12.09 6.27
C VAL A 468 -8.93 12.36 7.77
N VAL A 469 -7.69 12.52 8.24
CA VAL A 469 -7.41 12.80 9.65
C VAL A 469 -7.22 14.30 9.85
N GLU A 470 -8.11 14.93 10.61
CA GLU A 470 -7.93 16.28 11.11
C GLU A 470 -7.25 16.24 12.49
N ALA A 471 -6.15 16.97 12.64
CA ALA A 471 -5.36 17.02 13.86
C ALA A 471 -5.76 18.24 14.69
N TYR A 472 -6.52 18.05 15.77
CA TYR A 472 -6.72 19.09 16.77
C TYR A 472 -5.58 19.08 17.81
N THR A 473 -5.44 20.21 18.52
CA THR A 473 -4.30 20.50 19.41
C THR A 473 -2.90 20.29 18.78
N PRO A 474 -2.67 20.64 17.49
CA PRO A 474 -1.40 20.32 16.81
C PRO A 474 -0.21 21.07 17.43
N LEU A 475 -0.47 22.17 18.16
CA LEU A 475 0.55 23.01 18.80
C LEU A 475 0.88 22.60 20.24
N ILE A 476 0.36 21.45 20.72
CA ILE A 476 0.61 20.94 22.09
C ILE A 476 0.21 21.95 23.18
N ARG A 477 -0.76 22.82 22.89
CA ARG A 477 -1.18 23.94 23.77
C ARG A 477 -0.02 24.83 24.25
N GLY A 478 1.07 24.91 23.48
CA GLY A 478 2.29 25.65 23.83
C GLY A 478 3.30 24.91 24.72
N GLY A 479 3.01 23.66 25.10
CA GLY A 479 3.89 22.80 25.92
C GLY A 479 4.98 22.11 25.11
N TRP A 480 5.89 22.89 24.50
CA TRP A 480 6.96 22.36 23.66
C TRP A 480 8.16 21.89 24.48
N ASN A 481 8.83 20.80 24.05
CA ASN A 481 10.09 20.36 24.65
C ASN A 481 11.31 20.91 23.89
N ASP A 482 12.51 20.73 24.45
CA ASP A 482 13.75 21.22 23.85
C ASP A 482 14.00 20.66 22.45
N THR A 483 13.60 19.41 22.18
CA THR A 483 13.72 18.80 20.85
C THR A 483 12.96 19.61 19.79
N ILE A 484 11.69 19.93 20.05
CA ILE A 484 10.86 20.72 19.13
C ILE A 484 11.42 22.14 18.97
N VAL A 485 11.83 22.78 20.07
CA VAL A 485 12.39 24.14 20.03
C VAL A 485 13.68 24.19 19.23
N ASN A 486 14.58 23.22 19.43
CA ASN A 486 15.86 23.16 18.73
C ASN A 486 15.70 22.83 17.25
N LEU A 487 14.77 21.93 16.90
CA LEU A 487 14.44 21.65 15.50
C LEU A 487 13.80 22.87 14.83
N ALA A 488 12.86 23.55 15.46
CA ALA A 488 12.26 24.76 14.90
C ALA A 488 13.32 25.84 14.58
N LYS A 489 14.27 26.05 15.50
CA LYS A 489 15.42 26.94 15.29
C LYS A 489 16.29 26.52 14.09
N LYS A 490 16.54 25.21 13.90
CA LYS A 490 17.29 24.68 12.75
C LYS A 490 16.69 25.12 11.41
N TYR A 491 15.36 25.26 11.33
CA TYR A 491 14.64 25.69 10.13
C TYR A 491 14.36 27.20 10.09
N ASN A 492 14.86 27.99 11.05
CA ASN A 492 14.53 29.41 11.20
C ASN A 492 13.01 29.67 11.30
N LYS A 493 12.32 28.84 12.09
CA LYS A 493 10.87 28.89 12.30
C LYS A 493 10.52 28.89 13.78
N ASP A 494 9.34 29.39 14.10
CA ASP A 494 8.77 29.24 15.43
C ASP A 494 8.29 27.79 15.66
N PRO A 495 8.28 27.29 16.91
CA PRO A 495 7.82 25.92 17.18
C PRO A 495 6.39 25.65 16.71
N ALA A 496 5.52 26.66 16.72
CA ALA A 496 4.16 26.52 16.18
C ALA A 496 4.16 26.22 14.67
N GLN A 497 4.95 26.96 13.89
CA GLN A 497 5.10 26.75 12.45
C GLN A 497 5.72 25.40 12.15
N PHE A 498 6.73 25.00 12.91
CA PHE A 498 7.37 23.69 12.79
C PHE A 498 6.37 22.55 13.02
N LEU A 499 5.52 22.64 14.05
CA LEU A 499 4.51 21.63 14.34
C LEU A 499 3.38 21.56 13.31
N VAL A 500 2.90 22.71 12.83
CA VAL A 500 1.93 22.75 11.71
C VAL A 500 2.55 22.12 10.47
N ARG A 501 3.81 22.46 10.14
CA ARG A 501 4.49 21.85 9.01
C ARG A 501 4.64 20.35 9.19
N TRP A 502 5.10 19.86 10.35
CA TRP A 502 5.18 18.43 10.63
C TRP A 502 3.84 17.73 10.41
N SER A 503 2.74 18.32 10.88
CA SER A 503 1.38 17.78 10.70
C SER A 503 1.00 17.69 9.21
N LEU A 504 1.25 18.76 8.44
CA LEU A 504 1.06 18.76 6.98
C LEU A 504 1.95 17.72 6.30
N GLN A 505 3.22 17.59 6.70
CA GLN A 505 4.15 16.62 6.11
C GLN A 505 3.71 15.19 6.31
N ARG A 506 3.17 14.91 7.51
CA ARG A 506 2.51 13.67 7.87
C ARG A 506 1.07 13.58 7.32
N GLY A 507 0.66 14.56 6.52
CA GLY A 507 -0.56 14.66 5.71
C GLY A 507 -1.86 14.65 6.50
N PHE A 508 -1.78 15.08 7.75
CA PHE A 508 -2.94 15.45 8.52
C PHE A 508 -3.41 16.84 8.10
N VAL A 509 -4.63 17.18 8.46
CA VAL A 509 -5.19 18.53 8.34
C VAL A 509 -5.10 19.20 9.72
N PRO A 510 -4.03 19.96 10.03
CA PRO A 510 -3.90 20.61 11.33
C PRO A 510 -4.90 21.74 11.53
N LEU A 511 -5.40 21.85 12.76
CA LEU A 511 -6.31 22.89 13.22
C LEU A 511 -5.66 23.72 14.35
N PRO A 512 -4.60 24.51 14.07
CA PRO A 512 -4.02 25.40 15.07
C PRO A 512 -5.08 26.41 15.56
N LYS A 513 -5.06 26.69 16.86
CA LYS A 513 -5.93 27.69 17.49
C LYS A 513 -5.13 28.90 17.94
N SER A 514 -5.64 30.09 17.65
CA SER A 514 -5.19 31.34 18.25
C SER A 514 -6.33 32.34 18.32
N ALA A 515 -6.46 33.06 19.45
CA ALA A 515 -7.33 34.23 19.54
C ALA A 515 -6.63 35.52 19.07
N ASN A 516 -5.29 35.50 18.94
CA ASN A 516 -4.49 36.63 18.48
C ASN A 516 -4.38 36.60 16.94
N PRO A 517 -4.88 37.63 16.22
CA PRO A 517 -4.83 37.71 14.76
C PRO A 517 -3.44 37.57 14.15
N ALA A 518 -2.40 38.16 14.76
CA ALA A 518 -1.04 38.09 14.24
C ALA A 518 -0.48 36.65 14.31
N ARG A 519 -0.82 35.90 15.36
CA ARG A 519 -0.44 34.48 15.47
C ARG A 519 -1.22 33.59 14.50
N VAL A 520 -2.48 33.92 14.20
CA VAL A 520 -3.26 33.23 13.16
C VAL A 520 -2.53 33.32 11.83
N VAL A 521 -2.13 34.53 11.43
CA VAL A 521 -1.33 34.75 10.22
C VAL A 521 0.01 34.00 10.28
N SER A 522 0.74 34.11 11.40
CA SER A 522 2.04 33.44 11.54
C SER A 522 1.96 31.90 11.39
N ASN A 523 0.90 31.28 11.89
CA ASN A 523 0.70 29.83 11.81
C ASN A 523 0.49 29.32 10.37
N ALA A 524 0.15 30.19 9.41
CA ALA A 524 0.03 29.83 7.99
C ALA A 524 1.34 29.93 7.20
N ASN A 525 2.39 30.54 7.77
CA ASN A 525 3.68 30.73 7.10
C ASN A 525 4.55 29.47 7.15
N VAL A 526 4.03 28.37 6.58
CA VAL A 526 4.57 27.01 6.70
C VAL A 526 4.77 26.29 5.37
N PHE A 527 4.57 26.99 4.26
CA PHE A 527 4.64 26.44 2.91
C PHE A 527 6.00 26.71 2.21
N ASP A 528 6.86 27.49 2.84
CA ASP A 528 8.16 27.95 2.33
C ASP A 528 9.36 27.10 2.82
N PHE A 529 9.12 26.03 3.58
CA PHE A 529 10.17 25.13 4.07
C PHE A 529 9.68 23.68 4.16
N GLU A 530 10.63 22.75 4.18
CA GLU A 530 10.38 21.32 4.34
C GLU A 530 11.32 20.74 5.41
N ILE A 531 10.75 19.99 6.35
CA ILE A 531 11.44 19.22 7.38
C ILE A 531 12.02 17.97 6.72
N SER A 532 13.31 17.73 6.90
CA SER A 532 14.00 16.56 6.35
C SER A 532 13.44 15.25 6.91
N ALA A 533 13.60 14.16 6.16
CA ALA A 533 13.12 12.85 6.59
C ALA A 533 13.73 12.41 7.93
N GLU A 534 14.99 12.76 8.17
CA GLU A 534 15.70 12.46 9.42
C GLU A 534 15.09 13.22 10.60
N ASP A 535 14.80 14.52 10.43
CA ASP A 535 14.21 15.32 11.51
C ASP A 535 12.74 14.95 11.74
N VAL A 536 11.98 14.59 10.69
CA VAL A 536 10.64 14.01 10.86
C VAL A 536 10.73 12.73 11.69
N ALA A 537 11.69 11.85 11.44
CA ALA A 537 11.89 10.64 12.23
C ALA A 537 12.21 10.94 13.71
N VAL A 538 12.99 11.99 13.99
CA VAL A 538 13.27 12.45 15.37
C VAL A 538 11.97 12.90 16.06
N VAL A 539 11.14 13.67 15.38
CA VAL A 539 9.84 14.13 15.92
C VAL A 539 8.89 12.94 16.12
N ASP A 540 8.87 12.01 15.17
CA ASP A 540 8.02 10.81 15.21
C ASP A 540 8.39 9.88 16.38
N ALA A 541 9.66 9.87 16.79
CA ALA A 541 10.14 9.13 17.95
C ALA A 541 9.70 9.73 19.31
N LEU A 542 9.12 10.94 19.33
CA LEU A 542 8.60 11.57 20.55
C LEU A 542 7.24 11.01 21.01
N ASP A 543 6.64 10.10 20.24
CA ASP A 543 5.34 9.50 20.55
C ASP A 543 5.36 8.78 21.89
N ARG A 544 4.37 9.09 22.74
CA ARG A 544 4.13 8.44 24.03
C ARG A 544 2.77 7.74 24.04
N GLY A 545 2.11 7.62 22.89
CA GLY A 545 0.77 7.08 22.79
C GLY A 545 -0.21 7.90 23.64
N LYS A 546 -1.02 7.22 24.46
CA LYS A 546 -2.06 7.85 25.28
C LYS A 546 -1.51 8.76 26.36
N GLU A 547 -0.34 8.43 26.93
CA GLU A 547 0.29 9.25 27.97
C GLU A 547 0.79 10.60 27.46
N GLY A 548 0.92 10.74 26.14
CA GLY A 548 1.31 12.00 25.51
C GLY A 548 0.16 12.97 25.29
N ALA A 549 -1.09 12.58 25.52
CA ALA A 549 -2.25 13.45 25.38
C ALA A 549 -2.15 14.67 26.31
N VAL A 550 -2.48 15.86 25.80
CA VAL A 550 -2.42 17.14 26.54
C VAL A 550 -3.81 17.74 26.77
N THR A 551 -4.86 17.05 26.31
CA THR A 551 -6.24 17.41 26.60
C THR A 551 -7.13 16.18 26.73
N TRP A 552 -8.43 16.40 26.81
CA TRP A 552 -9.42 15.34 26.87
C TRP A 552 -9.40 14.51 25.59
N ASN A 553 -9.27 13.19 25.74
CA ASN A 553 -9.06 12.23 24.66
C ASN A 553 -9.95 10.98 24.85
N PRO A 554 -11.21 11.01 24.40
CA PRO A 554 -12.20 9.96 24.68
C PRO A 554 -12.18 8.83 23.63
N VAL A 555 -11.07 8.60 22.94
CA VAL A 555 -10.99 7.62 21.84
C VAL A 555 -11.28 6.18 22.27
N ASP A 556 -11.14 5.89 23.56
CA ASP A 556 -11.43 4.60 24.18
C ASP A 556 -12.82 4.49 24.82
N ALA A 557 -13.67 5.52 24.73
CA ALA A 557 -15.02 5.50 25.28
C ALA A 557 -15.78 4.21 24.94
N PRO A 558 -16.66 3.69 25.81
CA PRO A 558 -17.32 2.41 25.59
C PRO A 558 -18.15 2.33 24.31
#